data_AF-A0A352IG41-F1
#
_entry.id   AF-A0A352IG41-F1
#
_cell.length_a   1.000
_cell.length_b   1.000
_cell.length_c   1.000
_cell.angle_alpha   90.00
_cell.angle_beta   90.00
_cell.angle_gamma   90.00
#
_symmetry.space_group_name_H-M   'P 1'
#
loop_
_entity.id
_entity.type
_entity.pdbx_description
1 polymer ?
#
loop_
_entity_poly.entity_id
_entity_poly.type
_entity_poly.pdbx_seq_one_letter_code
_entity_poly.pdbx_strand_id
1 'polypeptide(L)'
;MIRLKHLPLDNISITSPYGARSLTINDKYYWWHNGVDLKIQLNAPVYAAVEGKVMTAKYDNSYGYYITIDHGRFGTLYAHLSRLRVAEGSSVRAGEIIGDAGNTGDATGVHLHFEIRLGSYENFWERAHCDRSVFMNTTDPMIFIEDFLKKEDDMSVDEAMKIVQSTAGLEDKTMDYMVRHYRFGDDLVKKLAKAMV
;
A
#
# COMPACT_ATOMS: atom_id res chain seq x y z
N MET A 1 -0.65 14.35 -10.16
CA MET A 1 -0.36 14.25 -8.72
C MET A 1 -0.56 12.80 -8.33
N ILE A 2 0.43 12.18 -7.69
CA ILE A 2 0.33 10.81 -7.19
C ILE A 2 -0.58 10.83 -5.97
N ARG A 3 -1.58 9.95 -5.94
CA ARG A 3 -2.53 9.84 -4.83
C ARG A 3 -2.95 8.39 -4.69
N LEU A 4 -2.78 7.83 -3.49
CA LEU A 4 -3.27 6.50 -3.18
C LEU A 4 -4.79 6.53 -3.04
N LYS A 5 -5.45 5.44 -3.41
CA LYS A 5 -6.89 5.24 -3.23
C LYS A 5 -7.21 4.13 -2.24
N HIS A 6 -6.22 3.29 -1.94
CA HIS A 6 -6.28 2.28 -0.91
C HIS A 6 -4.87 2.08 -0.34
N LEU A 7 -4.77 1.61 0.90
CA LEU A 7 -3.49 1.20 1.47
C LEU A 7 -3.06 -0.16 0.89
N PRO A 8 -1.76 -0.42 0.73
CA PRO A 8 -1.31 -1.73 0.24
C PRO A 8 -1.62 -2.86 1.23
N LEU A 9 -1.85 -2.55 2.52
CA LEU A 9 -2.13 -3.46 3.63
C LEU A 9 -3.23 -2.88 4.54
N ASP A 10 -3.88 -3.74 5.34
CA ASP A 10 -4.90 -3.30 6.32
C ASP A 10 -4.33 -2.43 7.45
N ASN A 11 -3.06 -2.64 7.80
CA ASN A 11 -2.35 -1.87 8.82
C ASN A 11 -0.93 -1.55 8.35
N ILE A 12 -0.50 -0.31 8.58
CA ILE A 12 0.82 0.18 8.18
C ILE A 12 1.71 0.26 9.42
N SER A 13 2.76 -0.56 9.43
CA SER A 13 3.84 -0.49 10.42
C SER A 13 5.16 -0.70 9.70
N ILE A 14 6.04 0.29 9.77
CA ILE A 14 7.32 0.27 9.06
C ILE A 14 8.30 -0.63 9.81
N THR A 15 9.02 -1.46 9.06
CA THR A 15 10.17 -2.24 9.53
C THR A 15 11.48 -1.72 8.97
N SER A 16 11.48 -1.22 7.73
CA SER A 16 12.62 -0.54 7.10
C SER A 16 12.14 0.66 6.28
N PRO A 17 12.65 1.88 6.54
CA PRO A 17 12.25 3.09 5.82
C PRO A 17 12.91 3.19 4.43
N TYR A 18 12.36 4.04 3.58
CA TYR A 18 12.95 4.43 2.29
C TYR A 18 14.29 5.15 2.47
N GLY A 19 15.22 4.93 1.53
CA GLY A 19 16.48 5.67 1.44
C GLY A 19 17.73 4.88 1.81
N ALA A 20 18.77 5.57 2.27
CA ALA A 20 20.06 4.96 2.57
C ALA A 20 19.96 3.95 3.72
N ARG A 21 20.56 2.77 3.55
CA ARG A 21 20.62 1.73 4.58
C ARG A 21 21.96 1.00 4.55
N SER A 22 22.23 0.20 5.58
CA SER A 22 23.39 -0.70 5.62
C SER A 22 22.87 -2.10 5.94
N LEU A 23 22.59 -2.88 4.90
CA LEU A 23 21.99 -4.20 5.02
C LEU A 23 22.72 -5.21 4.14
N THR A 24 23.08 -6.36 4.69
CA THR A 24 23.68 -7.47 3.93
C THR A 24 22.75 -8.66 3.93
N ILE A 25 22.42 -9.18 2.75
CA ILE A 25 21.58 -10.37 2.57
C ILE A 25 22.28 -11.27 1.54
N ASN A 26 22.48 -12.54 1.87
CA ASN A 26 23.13 -13.51 0.97
C ASN A 26 24.47 -12.98 0.40
N ASP A 27 25.31 -12.40 1.26
CA ASP A 27 26.60 -11.75 0.94
C ASP A 27 26.53 -10.54 0.00
N LYS A 28 25.32 -10.05 -0.33
CA LYS A 28 25.11 -8.82 -1.11
C LYS A 28 24.86 -7.64 -0.18
N TYR A 29 25.59 -6.56 -0.41
CA TYR A 29 25.42 -5.31 0.32
C TYR A 29 24.41 -4.38 -0.36
N TYR A 30 23.39 -3.98 0.39
CA TYR A 30 22.34 -3.05 -0.01
C TYR A 30 22.55 -1.72 0.71
N TRP A 31 23.08 -0.74 0.00
CA TRP A 31 23.34 0.61 0.51
C TRP A 31 22.14 1.56 0.37
N TRP A 32 21.16 1.18 -0.45
CA TRP A 32 19.96 1.96 -0.72
C TRP A 32 18.69 1.09 -0.72
N HIS A 33 17.58 1.70 -0.32
CA HIS A 33 16.27 1.09 -0.25
C HIS A 33 15.28 1.88 -1.13
N ASN A 34 14.83 1.24 -2.22
CA ASN A 34 13.96 1.87 -3.25
C ASN A 34 12.48 1.96 -2.83
N GLY A 35 12.13 1.43 -1.66
CA GLY A 35 10.76 1.35 -1.18
C GLY A 35 10.69 1.44 0.34
N VAL A 36 9.59 0.97 0.89
CA VAL A 36 9.38 0.82 2.33
C VAL A 36 9.02 -0.64 2.64
N ASP A 37 9.56 -1.16 3.73
CA ASP A 37 9.28 -2.51 4.19
C ASP A 37 8.21 -2.45 5.28
N LEU A 38 7.04 -3.02 4.99
CA LEU A 38 5.86 -2.97 5.85
C LEU A 38 5.63 -4.30 6.55
N LYS A 39 5.45 -4.25 7.87
CA LYS A 39 5.18 -5.41 8.71
C LYS A 39 3.84 -6.04 8.32
N ILE A 40 3.84 -7.34 8.09
CA ILE A 40 2.65 -8.12 7.80
C ILE A 40 2.84 -9.58 8.21
N GLN A 41 1.74 -10.33 8.36
CA GLN A 41 1.76 -11.77 8.62
C GLN A 41 1.88 -12.56 7.32
N LEU A 42 2.42 -13.78 7.42
CA LEU A 42 2.57 -14.66 6.27
C LEU A 42 1.20 -14.98 5.66
N ASN A 43 1.10 -14.92 4.34
CA ASN A 43 -0.11 -15.16 3.54
C ASN A 43 -1.26 -14.15 3.75
N ALA A 44 -1.04 -13.06 4.49
CA ALA A 44 -2.04 -12.01 4.59
C ALA A 44 -2.20 -11.28 3.24
N PRO A 45 -3.41 -10.78 2.92
CA PRO A 45 -3.69 -10.18 1.63
C PRO A 45 -2.90 -8.88 1.41
N VAL A 46 -2.47 -8.69 0.17
CA VAL A 46 -1.84 -7.46 -0.33
C VAL A 46 -2.76 -6.84 -1.39
N TYR A 47 -3.01 -5.55 -1.27
CA TYR A 47 -3.96 -4.82 -2.10
C TYR A 47 -3.29 -3.89 -3.11
N ALA A 48 -3.91 -3.72 -4.28
CA ALA A 48 -3.55 -2.65 -5.21
C ALA A 48 -3.87 -1.29 -4.59
N ALA A 49 -2.85 -0.42 -4.49
CA ALA A 49 -2.99 0.88 -3.83
C ALA A 49 -3.73 1.90 -4.72
N VAL A 50 -3.65 1.71 -6.04
CA VAL A 50 -4.34 2.49 -7.08
C VAL A 50 -4.72 1.54 -8.22
N GLU A 51 -5.81 1.83 -8.93
CA GLU A 51 -6.18 1.05 -10.11
C GLU A 51 -5.13 1.19 -11.23
N GLY A 52 -5.02 0.18 -12.08
CA GLY A 52 -4.06 0.21 -13.17
C GLY A 52 -3.96 -1.10 -13.94
N LYS A 53 -2.92 -1.20 -14.75
CA LYS A 53 -2.59 -2.41 -15.51
C LYS A 53 -1.40 -3.11 -14.87
N VAL A 54 -1.54 -4.40 -14.60
CA VAL A 54 -0.45 -5.25 -14.14
C VAL A 54 0.53 -5.42 -15.28
N MET A 55 1.75 -4.93 -15.10
CA MET A 55 2.82 -4.98 -16.10
C MET A 55 3.81 -6.09 -15.84
N THR A 56 3.82 -6.65 -14.62
CA THR A 56 4.63 -7.81 -14.28
C THR A 56 3.96 -8.53 -13.12
N ALA A 57 3.91 -9.86 -13.19
CA ALA A 57 3.54 -10.74 -12.09
C ALA A 57 4.38 -12.02 -12.22
N LYS A 58 5.58 -12.03 -11.64
CA LYS A 58 6.55 -13.13 -11.80
C LYS A 58 7.45 -13.29 -10.58
N TYR A 59 8.35 -14.25 -10.66
CA TYR A 59 9.41 -14.48 -9.69
C TYR A 59 10.76 -13.95 -10.20
N ASP A 60 11.54 -13.32 -9.34
CA ASP A 60 12.99 -13.16 -9.51
C ASP A 60 13.74 -13.37 -8.19
N ASN A 61 15.06 -13.51 -8.26
CA ASN A 61 15.88 -13.85 -7.10
C ASN A 61 15.98 -12.73 -6.05
N SER A 62 15.80 -11.47 -6.44
CA SER A 62 15.90 -10.31 -5.54
C SER A 62 14.54 -9.97 -4.95
N TYR A 63 13.54 -9.63 -5.77
CA TYR A 63 12.22 -9.28 -5.24
C TYR A 63 11.39 -10.50 -4.81
N GLY A 64 11.79 -11.72 -5.20
CA GLY A 64 10.98 -12.91 -4.99
C GLY A 64 9.77 -12.92 -5.93
N TYR A 65 8.61 -13.38 -5.46
CA TYR A 65 7.37 -13.12 -6.19
C TYR A 65 7.01 -11.65 -6.05
N TYR A 66 6.79 -10.99 -7.18
CA TYR A 66 6.48 -9.58 -7.20
C TYR A 66 5.51 -9.21 -8.30
N ILE A 67 4.84 -8.07 -8.07
CA ILE A 67 3.85 -7.48 -8.97
C ILE A 67 4.23 -6.03 -9.20
N THR A 68 4.16 -5.58 -10.47
CA THR A 68 4.21 -4.15 -10.79
C THR A 68 2.94 -3.72 -11.48
N ILE A 69 2.42 -2.56 -11.09
CA ILE A 69 1.21 -1.98 -11.68
C ILE A 69 1.56 -0.62 -12.26
N ASP A 70 1.19 -0.39 -13.52
CA ASP A 70 1.24 0.90 -14.17
C ASP A 70 -0.07 1.67 -13.95
N HIS A 71 0.05 2.91 -13.48
CA HIS A 71 -1.03 3.86 -13.26
C HIS A 71 -0.97 5.03 -14.25
N GLY A 72 -0.20 4.89 -15.34
CA GLY A 72 -0.06 5.81 -16.47
C GLY A 72 1.00 6.89 -16.27
N ARG A 73 1.08 7.53 -15.10
CA ARG A 73 2.07 8.59 -14.79
C ARG A 73 3.04 8.24 -13.65
N PHE A 74 2.83 7.09 -13.05
CA PHE A 74 3.66 6.48 -12.02
C PHE A 74 3.30 5.00 -11.96
N GLY A 75 4.09 4.20 -11.27
CA GLY A 75 3.79 2.81 -11.03
C GLY A 75 4.07 2.40 -9.58
N THR A 76 3.59 1.23 -9.21
CA THR A 76 3.83 0.61 -7.91
C THR A 76 4.47 -0.76 -8.05
N LEU A 77 5.28 -1.15 -7.07
CA LEU A 77 5.88 -2.49 -6.97
C LEU A 77 5.55 -3.11 -5.62
N TYR A 78 5.17 -4.39 -5.64
CA TYR A 78 4.83 -5.20 -4.47
C TYR A 78 5.70 -6.45 -4.49
N ALA A 79 6.59 -6.62 -3.52
CA ALA A 79 7.57 -7.70 -3.52
C ALA A 79 7.53 -8.58 -2.27
N HIS A 80 8.35 -9.62 -2.31
CA HIS A 80 8.48 -10.67 -1.30
C HIS A 80 7.17 -11.44 -1.07
N LEU A 81 6.31 -11.52 -2.08
CA LEU A 81 5.02 -12.20 -1.98
C LEU A 81 5.21 -13.73 -1.84
N SER A 82 4.26 -14.41 -1.21
CA SER A 82 4.18 -15.87 -1.20
C SER A 82 3.38 -16.40 -2.39
N ARG A 83 2.43 -15.60 -2.89
CA ARG A 83 1.53 -15.97 -3.98
C ARG A 83 1.12 -14.75 -4.81
N LEU A 84 1.08 -14.94 -6.12
CA LEU A 84 0.49 -14.00 -7.08
C LEU A 84 -0.98 -14.35 -7.30
N ARG A 85 -1.90 -13.39 -7.15
CA ARG A 85 -3.34 -13.57 -7.41
C ARG A 85 -3.82 -12.93 -8.70
N VAL A 86 -2.95 -12.19 -9.37
CA VAL A 86 -3.18 -11.57 -10.68
C VAL A 86 -2.11 -12.00 -11.67
N ALA A 87 -2.40 -11.85 -12.95
CA ALA A 87 -1.49 -12.15 -14.04
C ALA A 87 -1.03 -10.87 -14.75
N GLU A 88 0.11 -10.94 -15.41
CA GLU A 88 0.58 -9.88 -16.30
C GLU A 88 -0.44 -9.59 -17.40
N GLY A 89 -0.67 -8.30 -17.67
CA GLY A 89 -1.65 -7.81 -18.65
C GLY A 89 -3.03 -7.51 -18.08
N SER A 90 -3.36 -8.03 -16.88
CA SER A 90 -4.66 -7.79 -16.23
C SER A 90 -4.84 -6.35 -15.76
N SER A 91 -6.07 -5.86 -15.76
CA SER A 91 -6.45 -4.63 -15.06
C SER A 91 -6.91 -4.94 -13.65
N VAL A 92 -6.57 -4.07 -12.69
CA VAL A 92 -6.95 -4.21 -11.28
C VAL A 92 -7.54 -2.90 -10.76
N ARG A 93 -8.45 -2.99 -9.80
CA ARG A 93 -9.01 -1.83 -9.09
C ARG A 93 -8.23 -1.53 -7.82
N ALA A 94 -8.29 -0.29 -7.34
CA ALA A 94 -7.79 0.03 -6.00
C ALA A 94 -8.53 -0.82 -4.95
N GLY A 95 -7.79 -1.34 -3.96
CA GLY A 95 -8.31 -2.24 -2.94
C GLY A 95 -8.50 -3.70 -3.39
N GLU A 96 -8.22 -4.02 -4.65
CA GLU A 96 -8.26 -5.42 -5.13
C GLU A 96 -7.10 -6.22 -4.56
N ILE A 97 -7.35 -7.45 -4.12
CA ILE A 97 -6.30 -8.36 -3.63
C ILE A 97 -5.47 -8.84 -4.83
N ILE A 98 -4.20 -8.45 -4.88
CA ILE A 98 -3.28 -8.78 -5.98
C ILE A 98 -2.31 -9.91 -5.63
N GLY A 99 -2.07 -10.16 -4.34
CA GLY A 99 -1.13 -11.17 -3.88
C GLY A 99 -1.28 -11.44 -2.39
N ASP A 100 -0.49 -12.41 -1.92
CA ASP A 100 -0.39 -12.74 -0.50
C ASP A 100 1.04 -12.47 -0.02
N ALA A 101 1.18 -11.88 1.17
CA ALA A 101 2.48 -11.54 1.74
C ALA A 101 3.34 -12.78 2.01
N GLY A 102 4.66 -12.63 1.93
CA GLY A 102 5.61 -13.72 2.02
C GLY A 102 6.98 -13.31 2.55
N ASN A 103 7.97 -14.15 2.24
CA ASN A 103 9.38 -13.94 2.57
C ASN A 103 10.26 -14.54 1.45
N THR A 104 9.90 -14.29 0.19
CA THR A 104 10.66 -14.82 -0.96
C THR A 104 11.66 -13.81 -1.50
N GLY A 105 12.74 -14.27 -2.12
CA GLY A 105 13.79 -13.40 -2.66
C GLY A 105 14.78 -12.99 -1.57
N ASP A 106 15.40 -11.83 -1.74
CA ASP A 106 16.35 -11.25 -0.77
C ASP A 106 15.60 -10.54 0.36
N ALA A 107 14.92 -11.31 1.21
CA ALA A 107 14.15 -10.85 2.37
C ALA A 107 14.67 -11.46 3.68
N THR A 108 14.70 -10.66 4.76
CA THR A 108 15.20 -11.09 6.09
C THR A 108 14.10 -11.65 7.00
N GLY A 109 12.84 -11.55 6.60
CA GLY A 109 11.66 -11.95 7.36
C GLY A 109 10.39 -11.57 6.63
N VAL A 110 9.22 -11.99 7.14
CA VAL A 110 7.94 -11.73 6.48
C VAL A 110 7.61 -10.24 6.52
N HIS A 111 7.52 -9.62 5.34
CA HIS A 111 7.12 -8.22 5.15
C HIS A 111 6.64 -8.01 3.70
N LEU A 112 6.00 -6.87 3.45
CA LEU A 112 5.78 -6.37 2.10
C LEU A 112 6.82 -5.31 1.80
N HIS A 113 7.63 -5.50 0.76
CA HIS A 113 8.42 -4.43 0.17
C HIS A 113 7.55 -3.69 -0.85
N PHE A 114 7.29 -2.41 -0.60
CA PHE A 114 6.41 -1.57 -1.40
C PHE A 114 7.16 -0.37 -1.98
N GLU A 115 7.08 -0.16 -3.28
CA GLU A 115 7.72 0.98 -3.94
C GLU A 115 6.71 1.83 -4.72
N ILE A 116 7.00 3.13 -4.85
CA ILE A 116 6.36 4.04 -5.80
C ILE A 116 7.42 4.55 -6.77
N ARG A 117 7.17 4.35 -8.06
CA ARG A 117 8.07 4.64 -9.17
C ARG A 117 7.53 5.77 -10.02
N LEU A 118 8.36 6.76 -10.33
CA LEU A 118 7.96 7.98 -11.02
C LEU A 118 8.03 7.81 -12.55
N GLY A 119 7.12 8.47 -13.28
CA GLY A 119 7.09 8.46 -14.75
C GLY A 119 6.21 7.37 -15.34
N SER A 120 6.25 7.23 -16.67
CA SER A 120 5.57 6.12 -17.38
C SER A 120 6.27 4.79 -17.10
N TYR A 121 5.58 3.68 -17.37
CA TYR A 121 6.16 2.35 -17.17
C TYR A 121 7.42 2.09 -18.03
N GLU A 122 7.57 2.79 -19.15
CA GLU A 122 8.77 2.72 -20.00
C GLU A 122 10.06 3.04 -19.21
N ASN A 123 9.97 3.97 -18.26
CA ASN A 123 11.11 4.42 -17.46
C ASN A 123 11.14 3.75 -16.06
N PHE A 124 10.27 2.78 -15.80
CA PHE A 124 10.06 2.20 -14.46
C PHE A 124 11.34 1.57 -13.88
N TRP A 125 12.12 0.93 -14.75
CA TRP A 125 13.36 0.23 -14.38
C TRP A 125 14.61 1.10 -14.52
N GLU A 126 14.45 2.39 -14.84
CA GLU A 126 15.58 3.31 -14.99
C GLU A 126 16.10 3.80 -13.63
N ARG A 127 17.41 4.07 -13.59
CA ARG A 127 18.03 4.75 -12.45
C ARG A 127 17.56 6.20 -12.39
N ALA A 128 17.55 6.76 -11.18
CA ALA A 128 17.27 8.19 -11.03
C ALA A 128 18.34 9.00 -11.76
N HIS A 129 17.95 9.72 -12.82
CA HIS A 129 18.88 10.53 -13.62
C HIS A 129 19.35 11.79 -12.89
N CYS A 130 18.58 12.27 -11.90
CA CYS A 130 18.80 13.54 -11.21
C CYS A 130 19.47 13.43 -9.84
N ASP A 131 19.50 12.24 -9.22
CA ASP A 131 20.13 12.03 -7.92
C ASP A 131 20.86 10.68 -7.90
N ARG A 132 22.20 10.74 -7.93
CA ARG A 132 23.05 9.54 -7.91
C ARG A 132 23.01 8.79 -6.58
N SER A 133 22.46 9.40 -5.53
CA SER A 133 22.23 8.73 -4.25
C SER A 133 21.00 7.83 -4.28
N VAL A 134 20.06 8.05 -5.22
CA VAL A 134 18.89 7.19 -5.40
C VAL A 134 19.19 6.17 -6.50
N PHE A 135 19.08 4.88 -6.17
CA PHE A 135 19.44 3.83 -7.12
C PHE A 135 18.46 3.73 -8.30
N MET A 136 17.17 3.97 -8.06
CA MET A 136 16.07 3.84 -9.03
C MET A 136 15.22 5.11 -9.07
N ASN A 137 14.40 5.30 -10.11
CA ASN A 137 13.46 6.44 -10.19
C ASN A 137 12.26 6.28 -9.23
N THR A 138 12.55 6.22 -7.93
CA THR A 138 11.60 5.99 -6.84
C THR A 138 11.44 7.21 -5.96
N THR A 139 10.38 7.21 -5.17
CA THR A 139 10.10 8.21 -4.14
C THR A 139 9.65 7.52 -2.86
N ASP A 140 9.76 8.20 -1.72
CA ASP A 140 9.35 7.67 -0.43
C ASP A 140 7.82 7.40 -0.43
N PRO A 141 7.39 6.12 -0.35
CA PRO A 141 5.97 5.80 -0.33
C PRO A 141 5.24 6.33 0.90
N MET A 142 5.96 6.56 2.01
CA MET A 142 5.35 7.01 3.26
C MET A 142 4.72 8.39 3.14
N ILE A 143 5.24 9.27 2.30
CA ILE A 143 4.65 10.60 2.05
C ILE A 143 3.19 10.46 1.57
N PHE A 144 2.93 9.48 0.71
CA PHE A 144 1.60 9.26 0.12
C PHE A 144 0.70 8.42 1.03
N ILE A 145 1.29 7.48 1.79
CA ILE A 145 0.57 6.73 2.82
C ILE A 145 0.10 7.67 3.93
N GLU A 146 0.95 8.59 4.40
CA GLU A 146 0.59 9.57 5.41
C GLU A 146 -0.46 10.57 4.89
N ASP A 147 -0.36 11.03 3.64
CA ASP A 147 -1.40 11.87 3.02
C ASP A 147 -2.75 11.13 2.95
N PHE A 148 -2.72 9.84 2.63
CA PHE A 148 -3.93 9.00 2.64
C PHE A 148 -4.51 8.87 4.05
N LEU A 149 -3.68 8.55 5.05
CA LEU A 149 -4.11 8.39 6.44
C LEU A 149 -4.63 9.70 7.05
N LYS A 150 -3.99 10.84 6.77
CA LYS A 150 -4.45 12.17 7.23
C LYS A 150 -5.84 12.49 6.67
N LYS A 151 -6.05 12.22 5.38
CA LYS A 151 -7.37 12.43 4.75
C LYS A 151 -8.44 11.49 5.26
N GLU A 152 -8.09 10.27 5.67
CA GLU A 152 -9.04 9.37 6.32
C GLU A 152 -9.44 9.84 7.72
N ASP A 153 -8.56 10.52 8.45
CA ASP A 153 -8.85 11.08 9.78
C ASP A 153 -9.71 12.36 9.72
N ASP A 154 -9.62 13.11 8.61
CA ASP A 154 -10.37 14.33 8.33
C ASP A 154 -11.89 14.11 8.13
N MET A 155 -12.36 12.85 8.00
CA MET A 155 -13.80 12.57 7.89
C MET A 155 -14.51 13.07 9.14
N SER A 156 -15.43 14.03 8.97
CA SER A 156 -16.21 14.52 10.10
C SER A 156 -17.11 13.41 10.63
N VAL A 157 -17.44 13.48 11.93
CA VAL A 157 -18.37 12.52 12.54
C VAL A 157 -19.72 12.56 11.83
N ASP A 158 -20.17 13.74 11.38
CA ASP A 158 -21.42 13.90 10.64
C ASP A 158 -21.41 13.23 9.25
N GLU A 159 -20.29 13.31 8.52
CA GLU A 159 -20.14 12.60 7.25
C GLU A 159 -20.08 11.09 7.46
N ALA A 160 -19.33 10.65 8.47
CA ALA A 160 -19.26 9.24 8.84
C ALA A 160 -20.64 8.69 9.23
N MET A 161 -21.41 9.46 9.99
CA MET A 161 -22.77 9.11 10.36
C MET A 161 -23.64 8.90 9.12
N LYS A 162 -23.61 9.81 8.14
CA LYS A 162 -24.40 9.71 6.90
C LYS A 162 -24.03 8.46 6.09
N ILE A 163 -22.75 8.11 6.01
CA ILE A 163 -22.28 6.93 5.29
C ILE A 163 -22.80 5.66 5.96
N VAL A 164 -22.58 5.52 7.26
CA VAL A 164 -23.06 4.34 8.01
C VAL A 164 -24.57 4.23 7.96
N GLN A 165 -25.26 5.37 8.11
CA GLN A 165 -26.70 5.43 8.09
C GLN A 165 -27.28 5.00 6.74
N SER A 166 -26.75 5.54 5.65
CA SER A 166 -27.21 5.22 4.29
C SER A 166 -26.88 3.79 3.88
N THR A 167 -25.74 3.25 4.34
CA THR A 167 -25.28 1.91 3.94
C THR A 167 -25.91 0.80 4.78
N ALA A 168 -26.01 0.99 6.10
CA ALA A 168 -26.53 0.00 7.04
C ALA A 168 -28.04 0.19 7.34
N GLY A 169 -28.67 1.27 6.89
CA GLY A 169 -30.09 1.54 7.11
C GLY A 169 -30.45 1.83 8.57
N LEU A 170 -29.52 2.42 9.33
CA LEU A 170 -29.72 2.71 10.76
C LEU A 170 -30.60 3.95 10.97
N GLU A 171 -31.37 3.96 12.06
CA GLU A 171 -32.18 5.13 12.44
C GLU A 171 -31.32 6.24 13.08
N ASP A 172 -31.76 7.50 12.96
CA ASP A 172 -31.06 8.67 13.52
C ASP A 172 -30.72 8.50 15.01
N LYS A 173 -31.65 7.94 15.79
CA LYS A 173 -31.49 7.73 17.24
C LYS A 173 -30.40 6.70 17.55
N THR A 174 -30.25 5.68 16.70
CA THR A 174 -29.20 4.66 16.86
C THR A 174 -27.83 5.26 16.58
N MET A 175 -27.72 6.08 15.52
CA MET A 175 -26.48 6.78 15.20
C MET A 175 -26.10 7.79 16.30
N ASP A 176 -27.06 8.57 16.80
CA ASP A 176 -26.82 9.53 17.88
C ASP A 176 -26.39 8.85 19.18
N TYR A 177 -27.00 7.71 19.52
CA TYR A 177 -26.59 6.91 20.66
C TYR A 177 -25.16 6.38 20.50
N MET A 178 -24.82 5.81 19.34
CA MET A 178 -23.47 5.29 19.07
C MET A 178 -22.40 6.38 19.18
N VAL A 179 -22.66 7.58 18.66
CA VAL A 179 -21.70 8.68 18.70
C VAL A 179 -21.57 9.25 20.11
N ARG A 180 -22.69 9.57 20.78
CA ARG A 180 -22.67 10.34 22.03
C ARG A 180 -22.52 9.52 23.30
N HIS A 181 -22.92 8.25 23.26
CA HIS A 181 -23.04 7.43 24.47
C HIS A 181 -22.09 6.22 24.47
N TYR A 182 -21.54 5.85 23.32
CA TYR A 182 -20.53 4.81 23.24
C TYR A 182 -19.14 5.37 23.56
N ARG A 183 -18.34 4.59 24.29
CA ARG A 183 -16.94 4.96 24.56
C ARG A 183 -16.17 4.89 23.25
N PHE A 184 -15.61 6.03 22.83
CA PHE A 184 -15.00 6.22 21.51
C PHE A 184 -16.03 6.18 20.35
N GLY A 185 -17.25 6.68 20.59
CA GLY A 185 -18.33 6.71 19.60
C GLY A 185 -17.95 7.37 18.28
N ASP A 186 -17.32 8.54 18.34
CA ASP A 186 -16.80 9.25 17.15
C ASP A 186 -15.86 8.37 16.32
N ASP A 187 -14.88 7.75 16.98
CA ASP A 187 -13.89 6.87 16.34
C ASP A 187 -14.53 5.59 15.79
N LEU A 188 -15.49 5.00 16.52
CA LEU A 188 -16.24 3.83 16.06
C LEU A 188 -17.04 4.13 14.80
N VAL A 189 -17.79 5.23 14.78
CA VAL A 189 -18.64 5.59 13.65
C VAL A 189 -17.79 5.94 12.43
N LYS A 190 -16.67 6.64 12.61
CA LYS A 190 -15.69 6.86 11.55
C LYS A 190 -15.11 5.55 11.00
N LYS A 191 -14.76 4.59 11.87
CA LYS A 191 -14.26 3.26 11.46
C LYS A 191 -15.31 2.42 10.74
N LEU A 192 -16.57 2.48 11.16
CA LEU A 192 -17.68 1.80 10.48
C LEU A 192 -17.95 2.42 9.12
N ALA A 193 -18.00 3.75 9.05
CA ALA A 193 -18.15 4.47 7.79
C ALA A 193 -17.03 4.08 6.82
N LYS A 194 -15.81 4.03 7.32
CA LYS A 194 -14.62 3.59 6.58
C LYS A 194 -14.72 2.16 6.06
N ALA A 195 -15.28 1.22 6.83
CA ALA A 195 -15.42 -0.17 6.39
C ALA A 195 -16.54 -0.38 5.33
N MET A 196 -17.37 0.64 5.12
CA MET A 196 -18.55 0.60 4.24
C MET A 196 -18.34 1.32 2.90
N VAL A 197 -17.24 2.05 2.73
CA VAL A 197 -16.83 2.76 1.51
C VAL A 197 -15.74 1.99 0.78
#